data_AF-A0A2S1WBL0-F1
#
_entry.id   AF-A0A2S1WBL0-F1
#
_cell.length_a   1.000
_cell.length_b   1.000
_cell.length_c   1.000
_cell.angle_alpha   90.00
_cell.angle_beta   90.00
_cell.angle_gamma   90.00
#
_symmetry.space_group_name_H-M   'P 1'
#
loop_
_entity.id
_entity.type
_entity.pdbx_description
1 polymer ?
#
loop_
_entity_poly.entity_id
_entity_poly.type
_entity_poly.pdbx_seq_one_letter_code
_entity_poly.pdbx_strand_id
1 'polypeptide(L)'
;MENDTLFSISLIIKLFFLILFILITIYLLSLENKIIIRSYSKPLLQSSGKGTKAIRDVFTIYGPALIAYQSLIDRWSSTKTNSKPNTTSKENDSQTIATSKENDQELVINNLKSTVQIQREEISIHKAHILKLETEKGTKGTEEHEKYDAIISIAKNYVNSKEKVTLTFDELNKIEQLKAKKSGASLTKDEETLINLEAKYKKEMLEASNTQKECEQAMRDYFSGAKPSESSVLDFDLQSFLNSLSTEELLAFAGILLNSLVLSHTISIILTLYGDYLINKFNLVHRYPRLAKLINLRRTLQAYYLKISLIWIFLAVVPQLIVYIMILEPRLEEIFNIFI
;
A
#
# COMPACT_ATOMS: atom_id res chain seq x y z
N MET A 1 33.66 -9.34 46.87
CA MET A 1 33.10 -10.49 46.12
C MET A 1 31.61 -10.32 45.80
N GLU A 2 30.86 -9.41 46.43
CA GLU A 2 29.41 -9.27 46.18
C GLU A 2 29.04 -8.73 44.78
N ASN A 3 29.90 -7.93 44.15
CA ASN A 3 29.62 -7.36 42.82
C ASN A 3 29.48 -8.42 41.70
N ASP A 4 30.15 -9.57 41.83
CA ASP A 4 30.10 -10.65 40.81
C ASP A 4 28.74 -11.38 40.82
N THR A 5 28.09 -11.44 41.99
CA THR A 5 26.76 -12.04 42.17
C THR A 5 25.64 -11.20 41.55
N LEU A 6 25.68 -9.87 41.68
CA LEU A 6 24.69 -8.98 41.06
C LEU A 6 24.74 -9.00 39.53
N PHE A 7 25.94 -8.99 38.95
CA PHE A 7 26.13 -9.09 37.50
C PHE A 7 25.52 -10.40 36.93
N SER A 8 25.64 -11.49 37.69
CA SER A 8 25.08 -12.79 37.32
C SER A 8 23.55 -12.79 37.28
N ILE A 9 22.87 -12.14 38.23
CA ILE A 9 21.40 -12.09 38.28
C ILE A 9 20.84 -11.27 37.11
N SER A 10 21.42 -10.09 36.81
CA SER A 10 21.01 -9.26 35.67
C SER A 10 21.13 -10.02 34.34
N LEU A 11 22.20 -10.81 34.18
CA LEU A 11 22.44 -11.63 32.99
C LEU A 11 21.46 -12.80 32.88
N ILE A 12 21.12 -13.47 33.98
CA ILE A 12 20.10 -14.54 34.03
C ILE A 12 18.72 -14.01 33.63
N ILE A 13 18.32 -12.84 34.12
CA ILE A 13 17.03 -12.20 33.77
C ILE A 13 16.99 -11.90 32.25
N LYS A 14 18.05 -11.27 31.72
CA LYS A 14 18.17 -10.99 30.27
C LYS A 14 18.10 -12.27 29.42
N LEU A 15 18.76 -13.34 29.85
CA LEU A 15 18.74 -14.64 29.17
C LEU A 15 17.34 -15.28 29.19
N PHE A 16 16.63 -15.23 30.33
CA PHE A 16 15.27 -15.74 30.46
C PHE A 16 14.29 -15.01 29.52
N PHE A 17 14.37 -13.67 29.45
CA PHE A 17 13.53 -12.89 28.53
C PHE A 17 13.86 -13.16 27.05
N LEU A 18 15.13 -13.36 26.69
CA LEU A 18 15.53 -13.77 25.34
C LEU A 18 14.92 -15.13 24.96
N ILE A 19 14.98 -16.10 25.87
CA ILE A 19 14.36 -17.43 25.67
C ILE A 19 12.84 -17.30 25.51
N LEU A 20 12.18 -16.49 26.35
CA LEU A 20 10.73 -16.25 26.25
C LEU A 20 10.36 -15.62 24.90
N PHE A 21 11.13 -14.63 24.43
CA PHE A 21 10.92 -13.98 23.14
C PHE A 21 11.09 -14.96 21.96
N ILE A 22 12.11 -15.83 22.00
CA ILE A 22 12.33 -16.88 21.01
C ILE A 22 11.15 -17.88 21.02
N LEU A 23 10.68 -18.31 22.19
CA LEU A 23 9.53 -19.22 22.31
C LEU A 23 8.24 -18.60 21.76
N ILE A 24 7.98 -17.32 22.05
CA ILE A 24 6.86 -16.58 21.46
C ILE A 24 7.01 -16.53 19.94
N THR A 25 8.19 -16.20 19.42
CA THR A 25 8.44 -16.11 17.97
C THR A 25 8.23 -17.46 17.27
N ILE A 26 8.71 -18.56 17.85
CA ILE A 26 8.49 -19.94 17.35
C ILE A 26 7.00 -20.31 17.39
N TYR A 27 6.30 -19.96 18.47
CA TYR A 27 4.85 -20.19 18.60
C TYR A 27 4.06 -19.44 17.52
N LEU A 28 4.45 -18.21 17.19
CA LEU A 28 3.85 -17.40 16.14
C LEU A 28 4.11 -17.97 14.73
N LEU A 29 5.35 -18.39 14.42
CA LEU A 29 5.66 -19.10 13.17
C LEU A 29 4.85 -20.41 13.04
N SER A 30 4.72 -21.16 14.13
CA SER A 30 3.93 -22.41 14.16
C SER A 30 2.44 -22.16 13.88
N LEU A 31 1.90 -21.06 14.41
CA LEU A 31 0.54 -20.59 14.17
C LEU A 31 0.32 -20.18 12.70
N GLU A 32 1.24 -19.44 12.10
CA GLU A 32 1.18 -19.03 10.70
C GLU A 32 1.21 -20.26 9.77
N ASN A 33 2.14 -21.19 10.01
CA ASN A 33 2.27 -22.41 9.20
C ASN A 33 0.99 -23.28 9.25
N LYS A 34 0.34 -23.39 10.42
CA LYS A 34 -0.98 -24.04 10.56
C LYS A 34 -2.11 -23.33 9.79
N ILE A 35 -2.04 -22.01 9.63
CA ILE A 35 -3.05 -21.25 8.86
C ILE A 35 -2.83 -21.44 7.35
N ILE A 36 -1.57 -21.40 6.90
CA ILE A 36 -1.19 -21.65 5.51
C ILE A 36 -1.68 -23.03 5.06
N ILE A 37 -1.35 -24.09 5.81
CA ILE A 37 -1.77 -25.48 5.51
C ILE A 37 -3.30 -25.59 5.45
N ARG A 38 -4.05 -24.85 6.28
CA ARG A 38 -5.52 -24.86 6.24
C ARG A 38 -6.09 -24.10 5.04
N SER A 39 -5.43 -23.01 4.63
CA SER A 39 -5.87 -22.17 3.51
C SER A 39 -5.64 -22.82 2.14
N TYR A 40 -4.61 -23.67 1.99
CA TYR A 40 -4.35 -24.41 0.74
C TYR A 40 -5.34 -25.55 0.47
N SER A 41 -6.27 -25.86 1.38
CA SER A 41 -7.28 -26.92 1.19
C SER A 41 -8.44 -26.56 0.23
N LYS A 42 -8.53 -25.31 -0.24
CA LYS A 42 -9.42 -24.90 -1.35
C LYS A 42 -8.75 -23.84 -2.23
N PRO A 43 -8.76 -23.98 -3.57
CA PRO A 43 -8.16 -22.99 -4.45
C PRO A 43 -9.03 -21.74 -4.52
N LEU A 44 -8.50 -20.62 -4.01
CA LEU A 44 -8.96 -19.28 -4.32
C LEU A 44 -7.77 -18.48 -4.86
N LEU A 45 -8.00 -17.77 -5.96
CA LEU A 45 -6.96 -17.13 -6.76
C LEU A 45 -6.13 -16.10 -5.96
N GLN A 46 -4.88 -15.95 -6.40
CA GLN A 46 -3.89 -15.03 -5.86
C GLN A 46 -4.36 -13.57 -5.81
N SER A 47 -3.97 -12.88 -4.75
CA SER A 47 -3.96 -11.41 -4.63
C SER A 47 -2.75 -10.99 -3.77
N SER A 48 -1.54 -11.15 -4.32
CA SER A 48 -0.26 -11.01 -3.59
C SER A 48 0.18 -9.57 -3.26
N GLY A 49 -0.60 -8.54 -3.63
CA GLY A 49 -0.17 -7.14 -3.52
C GLY A 49 -0.44 -6.41 -2.19
N LYS A 50 -1.24 -6.96 -1.25
CA LYS A 50 -1.75 -6.19 -0.10
C LYS A 50 -0.90 -6.26 1.18
N GLY A 51 -0.12 -7.33 1.39
CA GLY A 51 0.65 -7.52 2.62
C GLY A 51 1.79 -6.50 2.81
N THR A 52 2.50 -6.18 1.72
CA THR A 52 3.64 -5.25 1.74
C THR A 52 3.27 -3.80 2.04
N LYS A 53 2.00 -3.41 1.81
CA LYS A 53 1.49 -2.09 2.21
C LYS A 53 1.20 -2.03 3.71
N ALA A 54 0.49 -3.03 4.25
CA ALA A 54 0.19 -3.08 5.69
C ALA A 54 1.46 -3.14 6.56
N ILE A 55 2.50 -3.89 6.13
CA ILE A 55 3.80 -3.93 6.83
C ILE A 55 4.47 -2.55 6.80
N ARG A 56 4.46 -1.87 5.65
CA ARG A 56 5.02 -0.52 5.50
C ARG A 56 4.31 0.48 6.40
N ASP A 57 2.98 0.50 6.40
CA ASP A 57 2.17 1.42 7.20
C ASP A 57 2.41 1.20 8.72
N VAL A 58 2.58 -0.06 9.15
CA VAL A 58 3.02 -0.42 10.52
C VAL A 58 4.42 0.13 10.83
N PHE A 59 5.38 0.00 9.92
CA PHE A 59 6.72 0.60 10.08
C PHE A 59 6.70 2.14 10.06
N THR A 60 5.79 2.79 9.32
CA THR A 60 5.67 4.25 9.32
C THR A 60 5.08 4.77 10.63
N ILE A 61 4.10 4.07 11.22
CA ILE A 61 3.45 4.48 12.47
C ILE A 61 4.33 4.18 13.69
N TYR A 62 4.99 3.02 13.74
CA TYR A 62 5.76 2.58 14.92
C TYR A 62 7.28 2.74 14.77
N GLY A 63 7.77 3.02 13.56
CA GLY A 63 9.17 3.35 13.31
C GLY A 63 9.70 4.47 14.20
N PRO A 64 9.01 5.62 14.37
CA PRO A 64 9.46 6.68 15.27
C PRO A 64 9.62 6.24 16.73
N ALA A 65 8.74 5.37 17.24
CA ALA A 65 8.84 4.84 18.60
C ALA A 65 10.02 3.85 18.74
N LEU A 66 10.23 2.99 17.74
CA LEU A 66 11.39 2.10 17.68
C LEU A 66 12.72 2.87 17.52
N ILE A 67 12.74 3.94 16.73
CA ILE A 67 13.91 4.81 16.55
C ILE A 67 14.20 5.59 17.84
N ALA A 68 13.19 6.12 18.53
CA ALA A 68 13.36 6.78 19.83
C ALA A 68 13.89 5.80 20.89
N TYR A 69 13.36 4.57 20.94
CA TYR A 69 13.83 3.52 21.84
C TYR A 69 15.26 3.06 21.52
N GLN A 70 15.59 2.87 20.25
CA GLN A 70 16.94 2.56 19.79
C GLN A 70 17.91 3.70 20.10
N SER A 71 17.51 4.96 19.89
CA SER A 71 18.32 6.14 20.26
C SER A 71 18.57 6.21 21.76
N LEU A 72 17.61 5.79 22.60
CA LEU A 72 17.78 5.68 24.05
C LEU A 72 18.80 4.60 24.44
N ILE A 73 18.74 3.43 23.78
CA ILE A 73 19.74 2.34 23.92
C ILE A 73 21.12 2.78 23.42
N ASP A 74 21.19 3.43 22.26
CA ASP A 74 22.43 3.91 21.64
C ASP A 74 23.08 5.01 22.49
N ARG A 75 22.29 5.94 23.04
CA ARG A 75 22.77 6.97 23.97
C ARG A 75 23.27 6.39 25.30
N TRP A 76 22.68 5.29 25.76
CA TRP A 76 23.20 4.54 26.93
C TRP A 76 24.49 3.79 26.61
N SER A 77 24.55 3.07 25.49
CA SER A 77 25.68 2.21 25.11
C SER A 77 26.90 2.99 24.60
N SER A 78 26.69 4.10 23.89
CA SER A 78 27.77 4.97 23.35
C SER A 78 28.59 5.71 24.42
N THR A 79 28.22 5.59 25.71
CA THR A 79 29.12 5.98 26.81
C THR A 79 30.38 5.11 26.90
N LYS A 80 30.48 4.01 26.13
CA LYS A 80 31.72 3.25 25.93
C LYS A 80 32.00 2.92 24.46
N THR A 81 33.28 2.95 24.13
CA THR A 81 33.95 2.45 22.91
C THR A 81 33.75 3.21 21.58
N ASN A 82 34.80 3.93 21.18
CA ASN A 82 35.04 4.37 19.80
C ASN A 82 35.64 3.22 18.95
N SER A 83 35.01 2.84 17.84
CA SER A 83 35.72 2.23 16.71
C SER A 83 34.96 2.38 15.38
N LYS A 84 35.71 2.43 14.28
CA LYS A 84 35.29 2.94 12.97
C LYS A 84 35.15 1.79 11.97
N PRO A 85 34.02 1.62 11.26
CA PRO A 85 33.88 0.61 10.21
C PRO A 85 34.01 1.21 8.80
N ASN A 86 34.39 0.37 7.84
CA ASN A 86 34.33 0.60 6.40
C ASN A 86 34.26 -0.76 5.70
N THR A 87 33.47 -0.89 4.62
CA THR A 87 33.79 -1.56 3.31
C THR A 87 32.51 -1.60 2.44
N THR A 88 32.68 -1.59 1.13
CA THR A 88 31.66 -1.34 0.09
C THR A 88 31.46 -2.55 -0.84
N SER A 89 30.34 -2.61 -1.60
CA SER A 89 30.28 -2.88 -3.07
C SER A 89 29.26 -3.95 -3.58
N LYS A 90 28.28 -3.48 -4.39
CA LYS A 90 27.81 -3.90 -5.75
C LYS A 90 27.71 -5.39 -6.19
N GLU A 91 26.99 -5.81 -7.25
CA GLU A 91 25.83 -5.35 -8.10
C GLU A 91 25.62 -6.40 -9.25
N ASN A 92 24.61 -6.23 -10.12
CA ASN A 92 24.39 -6.82 -11.48
C ASN A 92 23.47 -8.06 -11.69
N ASP A 93 22.22 -7.78 -12.12
CA ASP A 93 21.69 -7.88 -13.51
C ASP A 93 21.57 -9.19 -14.34
N SER A 94 20.29 -9.51 -14.62
CA SER A 94 19.61 -9.57 -15.96
C SER A 94 20.03 -10.53 -17.09
N GLN A 95 19.04 -11.23 -17.68
CA GLN A 95 18.86 -11.31 -19.15
C GLN A 95 17.48 -11.81 -19.63
N THR A 96 17.17 -11.63 -20.93
CA THR A 96 15.87 -11.86 -21.61
C THR A 96 16.07 -12.57 -22.96
N ILE A 97 15.10 -13.35 -23.46
CA ILE A 97 15.15 -14.05 -24.78
C ILE A 97 13.79 -13.97 -25.51
N ALA A 98 13.82 -13.96 -26.86
CA ALA A 98 12.71 -14.14 -27.81
C ALA A 98 13.24 -14.96 -29.04
N THR A 99 12.50 -15.37 -30.09
CA THR A 99 11.17 -15.00 -30.63
C THR A 99 10.61 -16.17 -31.49
N SER A 100 9.32 -16.18 -31.85
CA SER A 100 8.79 -16.92 -33.02
C SER A 100 7.59 -16.19 -33.64
N LYS A 101 7.35 -16.36 -34.95
CA LYS A 101 6.79 -15.30 -35.82
C LYS A 101 5.70 -15.69 -36.84
N GLU A 102 5.05 -16.85 -36.72
CA GLU A 102 4.09 -17.35 -37.74
C GLU A 102 2.66 -17.60 -37.27
N ASN A 103 2.35 -17.30 -36.01
CA ASN A 103 0.95 -17.12 -35.53
C ASN A 103 0.49 -15.65 -35.70
N ASP A 104 1.30 -14.81 -36.32
CA ASP A 104 1.32 -13.36 -36.08
C ASP A 104 0.07 -12.62 -36.53
N GLN A 105 -0.66 -13.04 -37.58
CA GLN A 105 -1.82 -12.28 -38.07
C GLN A 105 -3.06 -12.42 -37.17
N GLU A 106 -3.44 -13.64 -36.79
CA GLU A 106 -4.54 -13.85 -35.84
C GLU A 106 -4.17 -13.33 -34.44
N LEU A 107 -2.89 -13.45 -34.05
CA LEU A 107 -2.35 -12.83 -32.85
C LEU A 107 -2.45 -11.30 -32.90
N VAL A 108 -2.12 -10.67 -34.04
CA VAL A 108 -2.24 -9.22 -34.26
C VAL A 108 -3.70 -8.78 -34.13
N ILE A 109 -4.66 -9.46 -34.76
CA ILE A 109 -6.09 -9.12 -34.67
C ILE A 109 -6.58 -9.24 -33.21
N ASN A 110 -6.20 -10.31 -32.50
CA ASN A 110 -6.58 -10.49 -31.09
C ASN A 110 -5.92 -9.44 -30.16
N ASN A 111 -4.65 -9.09 -30.39
CA ASN A 111 -3.94 -8.02 -29.67
C ASN A 111 -4.53 -6.63 -29.98
N LEU A 112 -4.99 -6.40 -31.21
CA LEU A 112 -5.64 -5.15 -31.61
C LEU A 112 -7.01 -5.02 -30.92
N LYS A 113 -7.78 -6.11 -30.86
CA LYS A 113 -9.05 -6.20 -30.14
C LYS A 113 -8.89 -5.98 -28.63
N SER A 114 -7.87 -6.58 -28.00
CA SER A 114 -7.59 -6.32 -26.58
C SER A 114 -7.14 -4.88 -26.33
N THR A 115 -6.34 -4.31 -27.23
CA THR A 115 -5.92 -2.89 -27.17
C THR A 115 -7.13 -1.94 -27.25
N VAL A 116 -8.08 -2.21 -28.15
CA VAL A 116 -9.32 -1.43 -28.27
C VAL A 116 -10.22 -1.56 -27.03
N GLN A 117 -10.28 -2.74 -26.41
CA GLN A 117 -11.00 -2.92 -25.15
C GLN A 117 -10.34 -2.12 -24.00
N ILE A 118 -9.01 -2.19 -23.87
CA ILE A 118 -8.25 -1.40 -22.89
C ILE A 118 -8.49 0.09 -23.11
N GLN A 119 -8.50 0.57 -24.36
CA GLN A 119 -8.81 1.97 -24.68
C GLN A 119 -10.24 2.36 -24.30
N ARG A 120 -11.25 1.48 -24.46
CA ARG A 120 -12.63 1.76 -23.97
C ARG A 120 -12.67 1.88 -22.43
N GLU A 121 -11.94 1.03 -21.73
CA GLU A 121 -11.84 1.06 -20.26
C GLU A 121 -11.13 2.34 -19.79
N GLU A 122 -10.03 2.75 -20.43
CA GLU A 122 -9.38 4.05 -20.20
C GLU A 122 -10.32 5.23 -20.44
N ILE A 123 -11.07 5.25 -21.56
CA ILE A 123 -12.03 6.32 -21.88
C ILE A 123 -13.11 6.43 -20.79
N SER A 124 -13.59 5.29 -20.28
CA SER A 124 -14.56 5.25 -19.17
C SER A 124 -14.00 5.89 -17.90
N ILE A 125 -12.75 5.56 -17.54
CA ILE A 125 -12.05 6.15 -16.39
C ILE A 125 -11.85 7.66 -16.58
N HIS A 126 -11.46 8.11 -17.77
CA HIS A 126 -11.27 9.54 -18.07
C HIS A 126 -12.59 10.31 -18.03
N LYS A 127 -13.69 9.75 -18.57
CA LYS A 127 -15.04 10.34 -18.48
C LYS A 127 -15.47 10.50 -17.01
N ALA A 128 -15.21 9.51 -16.15
CA ALA A 128 -15.49 9.60 -14.71
C ALA A 128 -14.62 10.67 -14.01
N HIS A 129 -13.35 10.81 -14.40
CA HIS A 129 -12.46 11.83 -13.84
C HIS A 129 -12.87 13.26 -14.24
N ILE A 130 -13.29 13.47 -15.49
CA ILE A 130 -13.85 14.77 -15.96
C ILE A 130 -15.07 15.14 -15.12
N LEU A 131 -16.00 14.21 -14.91
CA LEU A 131 -17.22 14.46 -14.12
C LEU A 131 -16.88 14.82 -12.66
N LYS A 132 -15.87 14.18 -12.05
CA LYS A 132 -15.37 14.56 -10.72
C LYS A 132 -14.81 15.99 -10.70
N LEU A 133 -13.99 16.36 -11.69
CA LEU A 133 -13.45 17.71 -11.81
C LEU A 133 -14.56 18.76 -12.01
N GLU A 134 -15.60 18.45 -12.78
CA GLU A 134 -16.78 19.32 -12.94
C GLU A 134 -17.54 19.52 -11.61
N THR A 135 -17.66 18.48 -10.78
CA THR A 135 -18.26 18.61 -9.44
C THR A 135 -17.39 19.39 -8.45
N GLU A 136 -16.07 19.21 -8.48
CA GLU A 136 -15.12 19.95 -7.63
C GLU A 136 -15.04 21.43 -8.03
N LYS A 137 -15.11 21.73 -9.33
CA LYS A 137 -15.18 23.10 -9.86
C LYS A 137 -16.28 23.89 -9.15
N GLY A 138 -17.48 23.34 -9.00
CA GLY A 138 -18.62 23.99 -8.36
C GLY A 138 -18.44 24.36 -6.88
N THR A 139 -17.31 24.02 -6.25
CA THR A 139 -17.03 24.28 -4.82
C THR A 139 -15.87 25.26 -4.56
N LYS A 140 -15.21 25.79 -5.60
CA LYS A 140 -13.98 26.59 -5.51
C LYS A 140 -14.09 27.97 -6.18
N GLY A 141 -13.26 28.91 -5.72
CA GLY A 141 -13.32 30.34 -6.06
C GLY A 141 -12.89 30.71 -7.50
N THR A 142 -13.14 31.97 -7.86
CA THR A 142 -13.15 32.47 -9.24
C THR A 142 -11.82 32.40 -10.01
N GLU A 143 -10.66 32.53 -9.36
CA GLU A 143 -9.37 32.45 -10.07
C GLU A 143 -8.91 31.01 -10.38
N GLU A 144 -9.41 30.00 -9.65
CA GLU A 144 -9.13 28.60 -9.99
C GLU A 144 -10.00 28.13 -11.18
N HIS A 145 -11.18 28.72 -11.39
CA HIS A 145 -12.13 28.31 -12.43
C HIS A 145 -11.55 28.28 -13.84
N GLU A 146 -10.81 29.32 -14.26
CA GLU A 146 -10.28 29.41 -15.63
C GLU A 146 -9.28 28.29 -15.94
N LYS A 147 -8.46 27.91 -14.95
CA LYS A 147 -7.53 26.77 -15.07
C LYS A 147 -8.28 25.45 -15.17
N TYR A 148 -9.34 25.25 -14.38
CA TYR A 148 -10.19 24.06 -14.49
C TYR A 148 -10.91 24.00 -15.85
N ASP A 149 -11.40 25.11 -16.39
CA ASP A 149 -12.07 25.13 -17.70
C ASP A 149 -11.11 24.79 -18.86
N ALA A 150 -9.88 25.31 -18.82
CA ALA A 150 -8.84 24.91 -19.77
C ALA A 150 -8.61 23.40 -19.74
N ILE A 151 -8.39 22.81 -18.55
CA ILE A 151 -8.16 21.37 -18.36
C ILE A 151 -9.37 20.53 -18.82
N ILE A 152 -10.59 20.95 -18.46
CA ILE A 152 -11.83 20.25 -18.85
C ILE A 152 -12.03 20.30 -20.37
N SER A 153 -11.71 21.43 -21.03
CA SER A 153 -11.80 21.53 -22.50
C SER A 153 -10.83 20.60 -23.22
N ILE A 154 -9.59 20.52 -22.75
CA ILE A 154 -8.54 19.63 -23.29
C ILE A 154 -8.96 18.17 -23.10
N ALA A 155 -9.42 17.80 -21.89
CA ALA A 155 -9.85 16.44 -21.59
C ALA A 155 -11.09 16.02 -22.42
N LYS A 156 -12.05 16.93 -22.64
CA LYS A 156 -13.20 16.68 -23.53
C LYS A 156 -12.78 16.48 -24.98
N ASN A 157 -11.84 17.29 -25.48
CA ASN A 157 -11.31 17.14 -26.84
C ASN A 157 -10.57 15.81 -27.03
N TYR A 158 -9.77 15.39 -26.05
CA TYR A 158 -9.09 14.08 -26.05
C TYR A 158 -10.08 12.90 -26.03
N VAL A 159 -11.12 12.96 -25.18
CA VAL A 159 -12.16 11.93 -25.15
C VAL A 159 -12.90 11.86 -26.49
N ASN A 160 -13.27 13.00 -27.07
CA ASN A 160 -13.98 13.06 -28.35
C ASN A 160 -13.12 12.55 -29.53
N SER A 161 -11.81 12.74 -29.53
CA SER A 161 -10.92 12.17 -30.57
C SER A 161 -10.78 10.65 -30.41
N LYS A 162 -10.59 10.15 -29.18
CA LYS A 162 -10.52 8.70 -28.89
C LYS A 162 -11.84 7.97 -29.15
N GLU A 163 -12.98 8.63 -28.95
CA GLU A 163 -14.33 8.09 -29.24
C GLU A 163 -14.60 8.00 -30.75
N LYS A 164 -14.10 8.96 -31.55
CA LYS A 164 -14.08 8.84 -33.02
C LYS A 164 -13.23 7.66 -33.49
N VAL A 165 -12.03 7.47 -32.92
CA VAL A 165 -11.13 6.35 -33.28
C VAL A 165 -11.73 4.98 -32.93
N THR A 166 -12.52 4.87 -31.85
CA THR A 166 -13.18 3.60 -31.49
C THR A 166 -14.38 3.29 -32.38
N LEU A 167 -15.14 4.30 -32.83
CA LEU A 167 -16.22 4.11 -33.81
C LEU A 167 -15.68 3.66 -35.18
N THR A 168 -14.59 4.28 -35.66
CA THR A 168 -14.00 3.93 -36.96
C THR A 168 -13.32 2.55 -36.95
N PHE A 169 -12.85 2.07 -35.81
CA PHE A 169 -12.36 0.69 -35.67
C PHE A 169 -13.48 -0.36 -35.83
N ASP A 170 -14.67 -0.11 -35.27
CA ASP A 170 -15.85 -0.98 -35.43
C ASP A 170 -16.35 -1.00 -36.90
N GLU A 171 -16.12 0.07 -37.66
CA GLU A 171 -16.35 0.11 -39.12
C GLU A 171 -15.29 -0.69 -39.89
N LEU A 172 -14.01 -0.57 -39.52
CA LEU A 172 -12.89 -1.29 -40.14
C LEU A 172 -13.05 -2.82 -40.01
N ASN A 173 -13.52 -3.28 -38.85
CA ASN A 173 -13.81 -4.68 -38.57
C ASN A 173 -14.98 -5.22 -39.43
N LYS A 174 -15.99 -4.40 -39.74
CA LYS A 174 -17.05 -4.76 -40.72
C LYS A 174 -16.49 -4.89 -42.13
N ILE A 175 -15.53 -4.04 -42.51
CA ILE A 175 -14.89 -4.08 -43.84
C ILE A 175 -14.03 -5.34 -43.98
N GLU A 176 -13.32 -5.75 -42.94
CA GLU A 176 -12.55 -7.00 -42.92
C GLU A 176 -13.45 -8.24 -43.03
N GLN A 177 -14.58 -8.27 -42.30
CA GLN A 177 -15.61 -9.30 -42.44
C GLN A 177 -16.23 -9.34 -43.85
N LEU A 178 -16.37 -8.18 -44.51
CA LEU A 178 -16.85 -8.11 -45.90
C LEU A 178 -15.80 -8.61 -46.90
N LYS A 179 -14.49 -8.35 -46.68
CA LYS A 179 -13.40 -8.96 -47.48
C LYS A 179 -13.42 -10.49 -47.38
N ALA A 180 -13.47 -11.02 -46.15
CA ALA A 180 -13.50 -12.47 -45.90
C ALA A 180 -14.70 -13.17 -46.57
N LYS A 181 -15.82 -12.46 -46.75
CA LYS A 181 -17.04 -12.97 -47.39
C LYS A 181 -17.05 -12.86 -48.93
N LYS A 182 -16.11 -12.12 -49.53
CA LYS A 182 -16.11 -11.77 -50.97
C LYS A 182 -15.02 -12.43 -51.81
N SER A 183 -14.23 -13.37 -51.26
CA SER A 183 -13.03 -13.96 -51.89
C SER A 183 -13.26 -14.90 -53.10
N GLY A 184 -14.24 -14.61 -53.95
CA GLY A 184 -14.62 -15.45 -55.11
C GLY A 184 -15.19 -14.69 -56.32
N ALA A 185 -15.18 -13.36 -56.34
CA ALA A 185 -15.66 -12.55 -57.47
C ALA A 185 -14.71 -11.40 -57.81
N SER A 186 -14.62 -11.04 -59.09
CA SER A 186 -13.76 -9.94 -59.58
C SER A 186 -14.27 -8.57 -59.10
N LEU A 187 -13.39 -7.78 -58.46
CA LEU A 187 -13.76 -6.65 -57.60
C LEU A 187 -12.96 -5.35 -57.88
N THR A 188 -12.84 -4.95 -59.15
CA THR A 188 -11.98 -3.79 -59.52
C THR A 188 -12.49 -2.42 -59.02
N LYS A 189 -13.80 -2.23 -58.77
CA LYS A 189 -14.34 -0.96 -58.26
C LYS A 189 -14.44 -0.90 -56.74
N ASP A 190 -14.74 -2.03 -56.09
CA ASP A 190 -14.87 -2.07 -54.62
C ASP A 190 -13.49 -1.91 -53.95
N GLU A 191 -12.42 -2.44 -54.55
CA GLU A 191 -11.04 -2.26 -54.07
C GLU A 191 -10.62 -0.78 -54.02
N GLU A 192 -10.96 0.01 -55.04
CA GLU A 192 -10.64 1.46 -55.07
C GLU A 192 -11.38 2.23 -53.96
N THR A 193 -12.65 1.90 -53.69
CA THR A 193 -13.38 2.51 -52.55
C THR A 193 -12.76 2.14 -51.20
N LEU A 194 -12.20 0.93 -51.10
CA LEU A 194 -11.63 0.40 -49.87
C LEU A 194 -10.24 0.98 -49.57
N ILE A 195 -9.39 1.12 -50.60
CA ILE A 195 -8.09 1.80 -50.50
C ILE A 195 -8.29 3.26 -50.06
N ASN A 196 -9.30 3.95 -50.62
CA ASN A 196 -9.63 5.32 -50.21
C ASN A 196 -10.13 5.42 -48.75
N LEU A 197 -10.90 4.43 -48.28
CA LEU A 197 -11.28 4.36 -46.86
C LEU A 197 -10.08 4.12 -45.95
N GLU A 198 -9.20 3.19 -46.31
CA GLU A 198 -7.99 2.86 -45.52
C GLU A 198 -7.04 4.07 -45.42
N ALA A 199 -6.85 4.81 -46.53
CA ALA A 199 -6.09 6.05 -46.54
C ALA A 199 -6.72 7.14 -45.65
N LYS A 200 -8.04 7.28 -45.66
CA LYS A 200 -8.78 8.21 -44.78
C LYS A 200 -8.59 7.87 -43.30
N TYR A 201 -8.79 6.61 -42.91
CA TYR A 201 -8.62 6.20 -41.51
C TYR A 201 -7.18 6.33 -41.03
N LYS A 202 -6.18 5.98 -41.86
CA LYS A 202 -4.76 6.16 -41.52
C LYS A 202 -4.40 7.62 -41.25
N LYS A 203 -5.06 8.57 -41.93
CA LYS A 203 -4.93 10.00 -41.67
C LYS A 203 -5.60 10.40 -40.34
N GLU A 204 -6.84 10.00 -40.11
CA GLU A 204 -7.57 10.31 -38.87
C GLU A 204 -6.87 9.75 -37.62
N MET A 205 -6.26 8.56 -37.72
CA MET A 205 -5.50 7.96 -36.63
C MET A 205 -4.18 8.69 -36.34
N LEU A 206 -3.52 9.24 -37.38
CA LEU A 206 -2.32 10.07 -37.23
C LEU A 206 -2.65 11.42 -36.58
N GLU A 207 -3.76 12.05 -36.97
CA GLU A 207 -4.25 13.29 -36.37
C GLU A 207 -4.56 13.08 -34.87
N ALA A 208 -5.27 12.01 -34.49
CA ALA A 208 -5.54 11.68 -33.08
C ALA A 208 -4.27 11.39 -32.25
N SER A 209 -3.26 10.74 -32.85
CA SER A 209 -1.97 10.47 -32.20
C SER A 209 -1.20 11.76 -31.86
N ASN A 210 -1.28 12.77 -32.73
CA ASN A 210 -0.66 14.07 -32.49
C ASN A 210 -1.38 14.84 -31.35
N THR A 211 -2.71 14.86 -31.36
CA THR A 211 -3.50 15.47 -30.26
C THR A 211 -3.24 14.80 -28.90
N GLN A 212 -2.98 13.49 -28.87
CA GLN A 212 -2.55 12.84 -27.62
C GLN A 212 -1.21 13.41 -27.11
N LYS A 213 -0.21 13.55 -27.98
CA LYS A 213 1.11 14.07 -27.59
C LYS A 213 1.04 15.51 -27.10
N GLU A 214 0.21 16.34 -27.73
CA GLU A 214 -0.07 17.71 -27.27
C GLU A 214 -0.72 17.71 -25.88
N CYS A 215 -1.69 16.83 -25.62
CA CYS A 215 -2.32 16.69 -24.32
C CYS A 215 -1.34 16.19 -23.23
N GLU A 216 -0.52 15.19 -23.54
CA GLU A 216 0.52 14.70 -22.62
C GLU A 216 1.58 15.77 -22.34
N GLN A 217 1.95 16.58 -23.34
CA GLN A 217 2.90 17.67 -23.17
C GLN A 217 2.29 18.77 -22.29
N ALA A 218 1.05 19.20 -22.56
CA ALA A 218 0.34 20.17 -21.71
C ALA A 218 0.19 19.68 -20.26
N MET A 219 -0.04 18.39 -20.03
CA MET A 219 -0.02 17.81 -18.68
C MET A 219 1.39 17.84 -18.07
N ARG A 220 2.44 17.46 -18.81
CA ARG A 220 3.84 17.54 -18.33
C ARG A 220 4.24 18.97 -17.99
N ASP A 221 3.83 19.95 -18.80
CA ASP A 221 4.11 21.37 -18.58
C ASP A 221 3.32 21.90 -17.37
N TYR A 222 2.10 21.42 -17.13
CA TYR A 222 1.34 21.71 -15.91
C TYR A 222 1.97 21.12 -14.64
N PHE A 223 2.51 19.89 -14.70
CA PHE A 223 3.18 19.24 -13.55
C PHE A 223 4.61 19.71 -13.30
N SER A 224 5.30 20.27 -14.31
CA SER A 224 6.66 20.80 -14.19
C SER A 224 6.72 22.32 -14.03
N GLY A 225 5.68 23.04 -14.45
CA GLY A 225 5.53 24.48 -14.35
C GLY A 225 5.30 24.95 -12.91
N ALA A 226 6.42 25.11 -12.18
CA ALA A 226 6.50 25.49 -10.77
C ALA A 226 5.70 24.56 -9.84
N LYS A 227 6.41 23.71 -9.09
CA LYS A 227 5.87 23.07 -7.89
C LYS A 227 5.07 24.14 -7.11
N PRO A 228 3.75 23.99 -6.90
CA PRO A 228 3.07 24.85 -5.94
C PRO A 228 3.83 24.66 -4.64
N SER A 229 4.38 25.76 -4.09
CA SER A 229 5.20 25.72 -2.89
C SER A 229 4.47 24.88 -1.86
N GLU A 230 5.02 23.71 -1.54
CA GLU A 230 4.33 22.65 -0.80
C GLU A 230 3.82 23.27 0.50
N SER A 231 2.52 23.55 0.56
CA SER A 231 1.95 24.33 1.65
C SER A 231 2.12 23.51 2.91
N SER A 232 3.04 23.95 3.77
CA SER A 232 3.64 23.23 4.89
C SER A 232 2.69 23.09 6.09
N VAL A 233 1.45 22.69 5.81
CA VAL A 233 0.34 22.65 6.76
C VAL A 233 0.63 21.71 7.94
N LEU A 234 1.47 20.69 7.76
CA LEU A 234 1.99 19.82 8.83
C LEU A 234 3.42 19.35 8.56
N ASP A 235 4.35 20.26 8.23
CA ASP A 235 5.79 19.91 8.30
C ASP A 235 6.30 20.03 9.75
N PHE A 236 5.75 19.18 10.61
CA PHE A 236 6.20 19.08 12.00
C PHE A 236 7.46 18.23 12.03
N ASP A 237 8.62 18.90 12.22
CA ASP A 237 9.90 18.23 12.42
C ASP A 237 9.91 17.48 13.77
N LEU A 238 9.37 16.27 13.73
CA LEU A 238 9.31 15.33 14.85
C LEU A 238 10.72 15.01 15.36
N GLN A 239 11.74 15.04 14.50
CA GLN A 239 13.11 14.74 14.91
C GLN A 239 13.71 15.90 15.73
N SER A 240 13.51 17.15 15.30
CA SER A 240 13.85 18.33 16.08
C SER A 240 13.11 18.36 17.43
N PHE A 241 11.80 18.06 17.43
CA PHE A 241 11.02 17.95 18.67
C PHE A 241 11.58 16.87 19.61
N LEU A 242 11.79 15.64 19.14
CA LEU A 242 12.33 14.55 19.95
C LEU A 242 13.74 14.85 20.49
N ASN A 243 14.58 15.53 19.71
CA ASN A 243 15.92 15.95 20.13
C ASN A 243 15.91 17.10 21.16
N SER A 244 14.81 17.86 21.25
CA SER A 244 14.66 18.96 22.22
C SER A 244 14.23 18.51 23.61
N LEU A 245 13.71 17.28 23.75
CA LEU A 245 13.26 16.73 25.04
C LEU A 245 14.44 16.27 25.90
N SER A 246 14.33 16.49 27.22
CA SER A 246 15.19 15.83 28.20
C SER A 246 15.01 14.31 28.19
N THR A 247 15.93 13.58 28.81
CA THR A 247 15.88 12.11 28.92
C THR A 247 14.62 11.61 29.64
N GLU A 248 14.19 12.35 30.65
CA GLU A 248 13.04 12.12 31.50
C GLU A 248 11.73 12.40 30.75
N GLU A 249 11.67 13.50 30.00
CA GLU A 249 10.53 13.85 29.14
C GLU A 249 10.40 12.88 27.96
N LEU A 250 11.51 12.50 27.33
CA LEU A 250 11.53 11.51 26.24
C LEU A 250 11.03 10.15 26.72
N LEU A 251 11.44 9.72 27.92
CA LEU A 251 10.95 8.50 28.55
C LEU A 251 9.46 8.59 28.88
N ALA A 252 8.99 9.70 29.46
CA ALA A 252 7.58 9.92 29.76
C ALA A 252 6.73 9.91 28.47
N PHE A 253 7.21 10.57 27.42
CA PHE A 253 6.59 10.60 26.09
C PHE A 253 6.52 9.20 25.46
N ALA A 254 7.61 8.43 25.49
CA ALA A 254 7.64 7.04 25.02
C ALA A 254 6.66 6.15 25.82
N GLY A 255 6.59 6.34 27.14
CA GLY A 255 5.62 5.65 28.01
C GLY A 255 4.16 6.00 27.67
N ILE A 256 3.86 7.27 27.40
CA ILE A 256 2.53 7.72 26.94
C ILE A 256 2.19 7.05 25.60
N LEU A 257 3.11 7.02 24.63
CA LEU A 257 2.89 6.37 23.34
C LEU A 257 2.64 4.85 23.48
N LEU A 258 3.45 4.13 24.25
CA LEU A 258 3.26 2.69 24.51
C LEU A 258 1.93 2.40 25.25
N ASN A 259 1.56 3.23 26.23
CA ASN A 259 0.26 3.10 26.90
C ASN A 259 -0.91 3.38 25.94
N SER A 260 -0.78 4.35 25.04
CA SER A 260 -1.79 4.66 24.02
C SER A 260 -1.98 3.52 23.02
N LEU A 261 -0.89 2.84 22.64
CA LEU A 261 -0.89 1.63 21.82
C LEU A 261 -1.64 0.49 22.52
N VAL A 262 -1.31 0.22 23.78
CA VAL A 262 -1.97 -0.82 24.59
C VAL A 262 -3.47 -0.53 24.76
N LEU A 263 -3.83 0.73 25.00
CA LEU A 263 -5.23 1.17 25.08
C LEU A 263 -5.98 0.98 23.75
N SER A 264 -5.37 1.36 22.63
CA SER A 264 -5.94 1.20 21.28
C SER A 264 -6.21 -0.28 20.96
N HIS A 265 -5.25 -1.17 21.22
CA HIS A 265 -5.45 -2.60 21.06
C HIS A 265 -6.49 -3.17 22.04
N THR A 266 -6.55 -2.68 23.27
CA THR A 266 -7.57 -3.09 24.25
C THR A 266 -8.99 -2.72 23.77
N ILE A 267 -9.18 -1.51 23.23
CA ILE A 267 -10.46 -1.09 22.63
C ILE A 267 -10.80 -1.98 21.41
N SER A 268 -9.82 -2.30 20.56
CA SER A 268 -10.01 -3.20 19.41
C SER A 268 -10.45 -4.62 19.83
N ILE A 269 -9.90 -5.14 20.93
CA ILE A 269 -10.30 -6.42 21.54
C ILE A 269 -11.75 -6.33 22.06
N ILE A 270 -12.09 -5.29 22.82
CA ILE A 270 -13.45 -5.07 23.35
C ILE A 270 -14.48 -4.99 22.22
N LEU A 271 -14.23 -4.17 21.19
CA LEU A 271 -15.10 -4.04 20.02
C LEU A 271 -15.24 -5.35 19.23
N THR A 272 -14.19 -6.18 19.23
CA THR A 272 -14.22 -7.50 18.60
C THR A 272 -15.11 -8.48 19.36
N LEU A 273 -14.89 -8.62 20.67
CA LEU A 273 -15.70 -9.49 21.54
C LEU A 273 -17.18 -9.05 21.58
N TYR A 274 -17.42 -7.74 21.64
CA TYR A 274 -18.77 -7.18 21.62
C TYR A 274 -19.47 -7.39 20.27
N GLY A 275 -18.72 -7.30 19.16
CA GLY A 275 -19.23 -7.60 17.82
C GLY A 275 -19.74 -9.04 17.70
N ASP A 276 -18.98 -10.03 18.16
CA ASP A 276 -19.40 -11.44 18.17
C ASP A 276 -20.59 -11.67 19.12
N TYR A 277 -20.60 -11.03 20.29
CA TYR A 277 -21.74 -11.06 21.22
C TYR A 277 -23.04 -10.56 20.56
N LEU A 278 -22.99 -9.42 19.85
CA LEU A 278 -24.15 -8.89 19.12
C LEU A 278 -24.62 -9.82 18.00
N ILE A 279 -23.71 -10.40 17.23
CA ILE A 279 -24.03 -11.35 16.14
C ILE A 279 -24.79 -12.56 16.68
N ASN A 280 -24.32 -13.11 17.81
CA ASN A 280 -24.95 -14.26 18.47
C ASN A 280 -26.29 -13.87 19.10
N LYS A 281 -26.35 -12.76 19.86
CA LYS A 281 -27.56 -12.29 20.56
C LYS A 281 -28.75 -12.02 19.64
N PHE A 282 -28.49 -11.45 18.45
CA PHE A 282 -29.54 -11.16 17.47
C PHE A 282 -29.73 -12.26 16.41
N ASN A 283 -29.01 -13.39 16.53
CA ASN A 283 -29.01 -14.50 15.58
C ASN A 283 -28.90 -14.04 14.11
N LEU A 284 -27.99 -13.09 13.85
CA LEU A 284 -27.90 -12.40 12.55
C LEU A 284 -27.56 -13.35 11.40
N VAL A 285 -26.86 -14.45 11.69
CA VAL A 285 -26.49 -15.49 10.72
C VAL A 285 -27.73 -16.20 10.16
N HIS A 286 -28.71 -16.53 11.01
CA HIS A 286 -29.96 -17.17 10.58
C HIS A 286 -30.93 -16.15 9.97
N ARG A 287 -31.03 -14.94 10.56
CA ARG A 287 -31.94 -13.89 10.09
C ARG A 287 -31.55 -13.30 8.73
N TYR A 288 -30.26 -13.29 8.39
CA TYR A 288 -29.74 -12.71 7.15
C TYR A 288 -28.77 -13.65 6.41
N PRO A 289 -29.25 -14.73 5.76
CA PRO A 289 -28.40 -15.75 5.15
C PRO A 289 -27.49 -15.23 4.02
N ARG A 290 -27.89 -14.15 3.32
CA ARG A 290 -27.02 -13.48 2.33
C ARG A 290 -25.80 -12.80 2.98
N LEU A 291 -25.96 -12.27 4.20
CA LEU A 291 -24.89 -11.64 4.98
C LEU A 291 -24.02 -12.66 5.75
N ALA A 292 -24.51 -13.89 5.97
CA ALA A 292 -23.79 -14.94 6.69
C ALA A 292 -22.36 -15.21 6.17
N LYS A 293 -22.13 -15.10 4.85
CA LYS A 293 -20.78 -15.22 4.25
C LYS A 293 -19.84 -14.09 4.70
N LEU A 294 -20.32 -12.83 4.70
CA LEU A 294 -19.56 -11.67 5.16
C LEU A 294 -19.34 -11.69 6.68
N ILE A 295 -20.33 -12.13 7.45
CA ILE A 295 -20.21 -12.32 8.91
C ILE A 295 -19.13 -13.36 9.24
N ASN A 296 -19.12 -14.52 8.56
CA ASN A 296 -18.11 -15.55 8.78
C ASN A 296 -16.70 -15.10 8.35
N LEU A 297 -16.58 -14.36 7.24
CA LEU A 297 -15.30 -13.76 6.82
C LEU A 297 -14.80 -12.75 7.86
N ARG A 298 -15.67 -11.84 8.31
CA ARG A 298 -15.38 -10.85 9.36
C ARG A 298 -14.91 -11.53 10.64
N ARG A 299 -15.62 -12.57 11.11
CA ARG A 299 -15.23 -13.32 12.33
C ARG A 299 -13.86 -13.98 12.18
N THR A 300 -13.53 -14.48 11.00
CA THR A 300 -12.20 -15.06 10.70
C THR A 300 -11.10 -13.99 10.75
N LEU A 301 -11.34 -12.82 10.16
CA LEU A 301 -10.43 -11.67 10.24
C LEU A 301 -10.29 -11.14 11.68
N GLN A 302 -11.39 -11.04 12.42
CA GLN A 302 -11.40 -10.58 13.82
C GLN A 302 -10.62 -11.52 14.74
N ALA A 303 -10.72 -12.84 14.56
CA ALA A 303 -9.89 -13.81 15.28
C ALA A 303 -8.38 -13.67 14.96
N TYR A 304 -8.02 -13.16 13.79
CA TYR A 304 -6.64 -12.82 13.43
C TYR A 304 -6.19 -11.48 14.05
N TYR A 305 -7.02 -10.43 13.97
CA TYR A 305 -6.77 -9.14 14.62
C TYR A 305 -6.65 -9.25 16.15
N LEU A 306 -7.42 -10.13 16.79
CA LEU A 306 -7.31 -10.43 18.22
C LEU A 306 -5.93 -10.99 18.58
N LYS A 307 -5.44 -11.97 17.81
CA LYS A 307 -4.09 -12.54 18.01
C LYS A 307 -3.01 -11.49 17.81
N ILE A 308 -3.07 -10.72 16.72
CA ILE A 308 -2.14 -9.62 16.46
C ILE A 308 -2.17 -8.58 17.59
N SER A 309 -3.34 -8.19 18.07
CA SER A 309 -3.47 -7.20 19.15
C SER A 309 -2.86 -7.71 20.46
N LEU A 310 -3.01 -8.99 20.80
CA LEU A 310 -2.36 -9.59 21.97
C LEU A 310 -0.82 -9.60 21.83
N ILE A 311 -0.30 -9.86 20.62
CA ILE A 311 1.16 -9.82 20.35
C ILE A 311 1.69 -8.41 20.53
N TRP A 312 1.02 -7.38 19.98
CA TRP A 312 1.43 -5.98 20.15
C TRP A 312 1.34 -5.50 21.59
N ILE A 313 0.31 -5.91 22.35
CA ILE A 313 0.23 -5.61 23.79
C ILE A 313 1.43 -6.23 24.53
N PHE A 314 1.76 -7.51 24.28
CA PHE A 314 2.95 -8.13 24.88
C PHE A 314 4.25 -7.43 24.47
N LEU A 315 4.40 -7.08 23.19
CA LEU A 315 5.58 -6.41 22.65
C LEU A 315 5.75 -4.97 23.17
N ALA A 316 4.67 -4.32 23.61
CA ALA A 316 4.72 -2.99 24.24
C ALA A 316 5.00 -3.06 25.75
N VAL A 317 4.29 -3.96 26.45
CA VAL A 317 4.36 -4.08 27.91
C VAL A 317 5.70 -4.64 28.38
N VAL A 318 6.31 -5.60 27.66
CA VAL A 318 7.58 -6.22 28.10
C VAL A 318 8.75 -5.22 28.10
N PRO A 319 9.04 -4.44 27.04
CA PRO A 319 10.07 -3.40 27.08
C PRO A 319 9.80 -2.33 28.13
N GLN A 320 8.55 -1.89 28.27
CA GLN A 320 8.15 -0.92 29.28
C GLN A 320 8.43 -1.42 30.71
N LEU A 321 8.13 -2.69 31.00
CA LEU A 321 8.45 -3.34 32.27
C LEU A 321 9.97 -3.42 32.50
N ILE A 322 10.76 -3.77 31.48
CA ILE A 322 12.24 -3.82 31.57
C ILE A 322 12.80 -2.44 31.92
N VAL A 323 12.33 -1.38 31.26
CA VAL A 323 12.77 -0.01 31.53
C VAL A 323 12.40 0.43 32.95
N TYR A 324 11.18 0.12 33.41
CA TYR A 324 10.79 0.42 34.80
C TYR A 324 11.61 -0.36 35.84
N ILE A 325 11.95 -1.62 35.58
CA ILE A 325 12.84 -2.40 36.46
C ILE A 325 14.23 -1.75 36.52
N MET A 326 14.82 -1.38 35.37
CA MET A 326 16.13 -0.71 35.32
C MET A 326 16.15 0.64 36.05
N ILE A 327 15.04 1.37 36.07
CA ILE A 327 14.92 2.65 36.80
C ILE A 327 14.73 2.43 38.31
N LEU A 328 14.02 1.38 38.71
CA LEU A 328 13.83 1.04 40.13
C LEU A 328 15.04 0.35 40.76
N GLU A 329 15.87 -0.36 39.99
CA GLU A 329 17.04 -1.13 40.45
C GLU A 329 17.88 -0.41 41.53
N PRO A 330 18.40 0.82 41.32
CA PRO A 330 19.20 1.50 42.35
C PRO A 330 18.41 1.88 43.61
N ARG A 331 17.10 2.12 43.51
CA ARG A 331 16.23 2.43 44.67
C ARG A 331 15.86 1.19 45.45
N LEU A 332 15.74 0.04 44.77
CA LEU A 332 15.51 -1.24 45.43
C LEU A 332 16.72 -1.66 46.26
N GLU A 333 17.94 -1.39 45.80
CA GLU A 333 19.18 -1.62 46.55
C GLU A 333 19.26 -0.75 47.82
N GLU A 334 18.96 0.56 47.72
CA GLU A 334 18.83 1.46 48.89
C GLU A 334 17.84 0.92 49.93
N ILE A 335 16.66 0.45 49.50
CA ILE A 335 15.63 -0.10 50.40
C ILE A 335 16.10 -1.41 51.03
N PHE A 336 16.73 -2.31 50.27
CA PHE A 336 17.22 -3.59 50.80
C PHE A 336 18.26 -3.40 51.90
N ASN A 337 19.17 -2.44 51.70
CA ASN A 337 20.23 -2.08 52.66
C ASN A 337 19.71 -1.37 53.94
N ILE A 338 18.43 -0.98 53.99
CA ILE A 338 17.77 -0.45 55.20
C ILE A 338 17.11 -1.58 56.02
N PHE A 339 16.79 -2.72 55.39
CA PHE A 339 16.10 -3.85 56.02
C PHE A 339 17.04 -4.98 56.48
N ILE A 340 18.31 -4.95 56.08
CA ILE A 340 19.40 -5.85 56.54
C ILE A 340 20.18 -5.15 57.65
#